data_AF-A0A7S1Q0H2-F1
#
_entry.id   AF-A0A7S1Q0H2-F1
#
_cell.length_a   1.000
_cell.length_b   1.000
_cell.length_c   1.000
_cell.angle_alpha   90.00
_cell.angle_beta   90.00
_cell.angle_gamma   90.00
#
_symmetry.space_group_name_H-M   'P 1'
#
loop_
_entity.id
_entity.type
_entity.pdbx_description
1 polymer ?
#
loop_
_entity_poly.entity_id
_entity_poly.type
_entity_poly.pdbx_seq_one_letter_code
_entity_poly.pdbx_strand_id
1 'polypeptide(L)'
;ESARSREPGHRHGVEILLGDTVHSFRNKLRTAISREGEQEADPVRKAQLQTCAEQISSRHAVMVFVPSPKLRELHQQQREKSYEYRKLYKIEEQDPSSWQPLDPIRTFNHYAAMYGFGHPQMSQRLRVAEGTEDFRLKNNRFRLFEQERARWAQRITDVNTETECFGYAQFAHPGDGGSVEWRAALVGRSEPGDGGAGPRRFRANFLFSPLLAQEGAEGATCEL
;
A
#
# COMPACT_ATOMS: atom_id res chain seq x y z
N GLU A 1 24.85 -20.16 -20.96
CA GLU A 1 24.48 -18.73 -20.82
C GLU A 1 23.52 -18.35 -21.94
N SER A 2 22.38 -17.73 -21.61
CA SER A 2 21.40 -17.29 -22.60
C SER A 2 21.93 -16.06 -23.35
N ALA A 3 21.73 -15.99 -24.68
CA ALA A 3 22.18 -14.87 -25.53
C ALA A 3 21.70 -13.49 -25.05
N ARG A 4 20.59 -13.43 -24.29
CA ARG A 4 20.05 -12.19 -23.71
C ARG A 4 20.87 -11.61 -22.57
N SER A 5 21.75 -12.39 -21.93
CA SER A 5 22.55 -11.94 -20.77
C SER A 5 23.48 -10.75 -21.06
N ARG A 6 23.77 -10.47 -22.34
CA ARG A 6 24.63 -9.36 -22.76
C ARG A 6 23.86 -8.12 -23.25
N GLU A 7 22.54 -8.21 -23.36
CA GLU A 7 21.72 -7.10 -23.84
C GLU A 7 21.48 -6.06 -22.71
N PRO A 8 21.46 -4.76 -23.04
CA PRO A 8 21.12 -3.73 -22.06
C PRO A 8 19.81 -4.04 -21.32
N GLY A 9 19.86 -3.98 -19.99
CA GLY A 9 18.73 -4.32 -19.12
C GLY A 9 18.66 -5.79 -18.71
N HIS A 10 19.56 -6.65 -19.17
CA HIS A 10 19.71 -8.04 -18.72
C HIS A 10 21.07 -8.33 -18.09
N ARG A 11 22.02 -7.39 -18.18
CA ARG A 11 23.41 -7.53 -17.72
C ARG A 11 23.56 -7.53 -16.20
N HIS A 12 22.57 -6.98 -15.50
CA HIS A 12 22.61 -6.81 -14.05
C HIS A 12 22.51 -8.11 -13.22
N GLY A 13 22.03 -9.21 -13.81
CA GLY A 13 21.95 -10.53 -13.16
C GLY A 13 21.16 -10.54 -11.84
N VAL A 14 20.12 -9.69 -11.72
CA VAL A 14 19.25 -9.62 -10.54
C VAL A 14 17.94 -10.29 -10.87
N GLU A 15 17.55 -11.25 -10.04
CA GLU A 15 16.32 -12.00 -10.19
C GLU A 15 15.25 -11.52 -9.20
N ILE A 16 14.03 -11.42 -9.72
CA ILE A 16 12.83 -11.11 -8.95
C ILE A 16 12.01 -12.39 -8.86
N LEU A 17 11.67 -12.78 -7.64
CA LEU A 17 10.91 -13.97 -7.32
C LEU A 17 9.47 -13.58 -6.95
N LEU A 18 8.53 -14.51 -7.11
CA LEU A 18 7.13 -14.27 -6.70
C LEU A 18 6.98 -14.04 -5.19
N GLY A 19 7.89 -14.61 -4.39
CA GLY A 19 7.95 -14.40 -2.94
C GLY A 19 8.50 -13.04 -2.53
N ASP A 20 9.07 -12.25 -3.45
CA ASP A 20 9.59 -10.92 -3.12
C ASP A 20 8.44 -9.98 -2.80
N THR A 21 8.59 -9.22 -1.70
CA THR A 21 7.71 -8.09 -1.41
C THR A 21 7.94 -6.97 -2.42
N VAL A 22 6.92 -6.16 -2.67
CA VAL A 22 7.03 -4.97 -3.52
C VAL A 22 8.09 -4.01 -2.98
N HIS A 23 8.25 -3.91 -1.65
CA HIS A 23 9.35 -3.18 -1.03
C HIS A 23 10.73 -3.75 -1.42
N SER A 24 10.92 -5.07 -1.30
CA SER A 24 12.19 -5.73 -1.63
C SER A 24 12.52 -5.62 -3.13
N PHE A 25 11.51 -5.70 -3.99
CA PHE A 25 11.63 -5.49 -5.43
C PHE A 25 12.26 -4.14 -5.76
N ARG A 26 11.82 -3.05 -5.12
CA ARG A 26 12.39 -1.72 -5.36
C ARG A 26 13.89 -1.69 -5.01
N ASN A 27 14.28 -2.32 -3.91
CA ASN A 27 15.68 -2.39 -3.51
C ASN A 27 16.49 -3.22 -4.52
N LYS A 28 15.94 -4.34 -5.00
CA LYS A 28 16.54 -5.17 -6.05
C LYS A 28 16.64 -4.41 -7.38
N LEU A 29 15.63 -3.61 -7.74
CA LEU A 29 15.64 -2.77 -8.94
C LEU A 29 16.75 -1.71 -8.86
N ARG A 30 16.93 -1.07 -7.70
CA ARG A 30 18.05 -0.15 -7.49
C ARG A 30 19.41 -0.85 -7.70
N THR A 31 19.57 -2.04 -7.13
CA THR A 31 20.78 -2.86 -7.34
C THR A 31 20.95 -3.22 -8.82
N ALA A 32 19.86 -3.56 -9.51
CA ALA A 32 19.89 -3.89 -10.93
C ALA A 32 20.38 -2.71 -11.78
N ILE A 33 19.85 -1.51 -11.55
CA ILE A 33 20.25 -0.29 -12.25
C ILE A 33 21.71 0.06 -11.99
N SER A 34 22.18 -0.07 -10.74
CA SER A 34 23.58 0.17 -10.38
C SER A 34 24.54 -0.77 -11.14
N ARG A 35 24.25 -2.08 -11.13
CA ARG A 35 25.04 -3.10 -11.84
C ARG A 35 25.00 -2.94 -13.35
N GLU A 36 23.87 -2.50 -13.89
CA GLU A 36 23.75 -2.16 -15.31
C GLU A 36 24.65 -0.97 -15.67
N GLY A 37 24.69 0.06 -14.82
CA GLY A 37 25.54 1.23 -15.00
C GLY A 37 27.04 0.93 -14.89
N GLU A 38 27.43 -0.04 -14.06
CA GLU A 38 28.83 -0.51 -13.99
C GLU A 38 29.33 -1.12 -15.31
N GLN A 39 28.43 -1.76 -16.05
CA GLN A 39 28.72 -2.41 -17.34
C GLN A 39 28.45 -1.50 -18.55
N GLU A 40 28.02 -0.25 -18.31
CA GLU A 40 27.73 0.70 -19.38
C GLU A 40 29.01 1.36 -19.90
N ALA A 41 29.20 1.31 -21.22
CA ALA A 41 30.38 1.84 -21.88
C ALA A 41 30.27 3.36 -22.13
N ASP A 42 29.04 3.84 -22.37
CA ASP A 42 28.77 5.25 -22.56
C ASP A 42 28.78 5.99 -21.21
N PRO A 43 29.71 6.96 -20.99
CA PRO A 43 29.79 7.69 -19.73
C PRO A 43 28.54 8.51 -19.42
N VAL A 44 27.83 9.01 -20.43
CA VAL A 44 26.59 9.80 -20.23
C VAL A 44 25.50 8.90 -19.69
N ARG A 45 25.30 7.74 -20.34
CA ARG A 45 24.30 6.76 -19.92
C ARG A 45 24.63 6.12 -18.57
N LYS A 46 25.91 5.88 -18.29
CA LYS A 46 26.39 5.44 -16.98
C LYS A 46 25.99 6.43 -15.87
N ALA A 47 26.24 7.72 -16.07
CA ALA A 47 25.88 8.76 -15.11
C ALA A 47 24.35 8.84 -14.91
N GLN A 48 23.57 8.69 -15.98
CA GLN A 48 22.10 8.64 -15.89
C GLN A 48 21.61 7.44 -15.06
N LEU A 49 22.17 6.25 -15.28
CA LEU A 49 21.81 5.05 -14.53
C LEU A 49 22.18 5.18 -13.04
N GLN A 50 23.36 5.71 -12.73
CA GLN A 50 23.79 5.97 -11.35
C GLN A 50 22.84 6.94 -10.65
N THR A 51 22.54 8.07 -11.30
CA THR A 51 21.59 9.07 -10.80
C THR A 51 20.20 8.44 -10.56
N CYS A 52 19.72 7.61 -11.49
CA CYS A 52 18.43 6.93 -11.37
C CYS A 52 18.41 5.95 -10.18
N ALA A 53 19.49 5.18 -9.98
CA ALA A 53 19.61 4.29 -8.83
C ALA A 53 19.58 5.05 -7.50
N GLU A 54 20.22 6.22 -7.42
CA GLU A 54 20.25 7.07 -6.22
C GLU A 54 18.89 7.72 -5.93
N GLN A 55 18.14 8.10 -6.98
CA GLN A 55 16.85 8.77 -6.84
C GLN A 55 15.73 7.82 -6.38
N ILE A 56 15.81 6.52 -6.70
CA ILE A 56 14.81 5.54 -6.28
C ILE A 56 14.81 5.42 -4.75
N SER A 57 13.71 5.89 -4.15
CA SER A 57 13.56 6.04 -2.70
C SER A 57 12.19 5.58 -2.19
N SER A 58 11.94 5.78 -0.89
CA SER A 58 10.63 5.52 -0.26
C SER A 58 9.46 6.30 -0.86
N ARG A 59 9.75 7.42 -1.53
CA ARG A 59 8.77 8.29 -2.22
C ARG A 59 8.26 7.71 -3.54
N HIS A 60 8.98 6.73 -4.08
CA HIS A 60 8.61 6.06 -5.31
C HIS A 60 7.70 4.89 -5.01
N ALA A 61 6.58 4.84 -5.73
CA ALA A 61 5.64 3.73 -5.70
C ALA A 61 5.86 2.82 -6.90
N VAL A 62 5.77 1.52 -6.64
CA VAL A 62 5.72 0.50 -7.68
C VAL A 62 4.27 0.37 -8.11
N MET A 63 4.01 0.46 -9.41
CA MET A 63 2.68 0.42 -9.97
C MET A 63 2.59 -0.64 -11.05
N VAL A 64 1.42 -1.24 -11.17
CA VAL A 64 1.08 -2.19 -12.23
C VAL A 64 0.17 -1.53 -13.26
N PHE A 65 0.38 -1.87 -14.53
CA PHE A 65 -0.50 -1.45 -15.61
C PHE A 65 -1.83 -2.20 -15.51
N VAL A 66 -2.93 -1.47 -15.58
CA VAL A 66 -4.28 -2.02 -15.52
C VAL A 66 -5.01 -1.56 -16.78
N PRO A 67 -5.04 -2.40 -17.83
CA PRO A 67 -5.66 -2.05 -19.10
C PRO A 67 -7.17 -1.83 -18.94
N SER A 68 -7.72 -0.93 -19.77
CA SER A 68 -9.16 -0.72 -19.85
C SER A 68 -9.89 -1.98 -20.33
N PRO A 69 -11.21 -2.11 -20.07
CA PRO A 69 -12.02 -3.20 -20.62
C PRO A 69 -11.85 -3.37 -22.13
N LYS A 70 -11.85 -2.25 -22.87
CA LYS A 70 -11.68 -2.26 -24.33
C LYS A 70 -10.32 -2.81 -24.75
N LEU A 71 -9.23 -2.41 -24.08
CA LEU A 71 -7.90 -2.92 -24.39
C LEU A 71 -7.77 -4.42 -24.06
N ARG A 72 -8.42 -4.88 -22.98
CA ARG A 72 -8.50 -6.30 -22.62
C ARG A 72 -9.29 -7.12 -23.65
N GLU A 73 -10.41 -6.60 -24.15
CA GLU A 73 -11.19 -7.26 -25.20
C GLU A 73 -10.37 -7.43 -26.49
N LEU A 74 -9.66 -6.38 -26.92
CA LEU A 74 -8.78 -6.45 -28.09
C LEU A 74 -7.66 -7.48 -27.91
N HIS A 75 -7.11 -7.61 -26.69
CA HIS A 75 -6.13 -8.63 -26.35
C HIS A 75 -6.75 -10.04 -26.39
N GLN A 76 -7.92 -10.25 -25.80
CA GLN A 76 -8.64 -11.54 -25.80
C GLN A 76 -8.99 -12.01 -27.21
N GLN A 77 -9.31 -11.09 -28.12
CA GLN A 77 -9.54 -11.37 -29.54
C GLN A 77 -8.23 -11.63 -30.33
N GLN A 78 -7.07 -11.69 -29.66
CA GLN A 78 -5.75 -11.84 -30.27
C GLN A 78 -5.42 -10.74 -31.31
N ARG A 79 -6.01 -9.55 -31.15
CA ARG A 79 -5.81 -8.40 -32.05
C ARG A 79 -4.65 -7.50 -31.61
N GLU A 80 -3.68 -8.03 -30.89
CA GLU A 80 -2.50 -7.28 -30.40
C GLU A 80 -1.69 -6.63 -31.52
N LYS A 81 -1.67 -7.25 -32.70
CA LYS A 81 -0.97 -6.72 -33.88
C LYS A 81 -1.75 -5.61 -34.59
N SER A 82 -3.01 -5.39 -34.21
CA SER A 82 -3.85 -4.38 -34.84
C SER A 82 -3.36 -2.96 -34.52
N TYR A 83 -3.59 -2.05 -35.46
CA TYR A 83 -3.30 -0.63 -35.26
C TYR A 83 -4.10 -0.06 -34.08
N GLU A 84 -5.36 -0.46 -33.92
CA GLU A 84 -6.22 0.00 -32.84
C GLU A 84 -5.67 -0.39 -31.47
N TYR A 85 -5.27 -1.65 -31.29
CA TYR A 85 -4.66 -2.13 -30.05
C TYR A 85 -3.40 -1.34 -29.71
N ARG A 86 -2.47 -1.20 -30.66
CA ARG A 86 -1.20 -0.48 -30.43
C ARG A 86 -1.43 0.99 -30.10
N LYS A 87 -2.35 1.64 -30.81
CA LYS A 87 -2.71 3.05 -30.55
C LYS A 87 -3.30 3.20 -29.14
N LEU A 88 -4.27 2.37 -28.80
CA LEU A 88 -4.94 2.42 -27.50
C LEU A 88 -3.96 2.11 -26.36
N TYR A 89 -3.15 1.07 -26.51
CA TYR A 89 -2.11 0.70 -25.56
C TYR A 89 -1.16 1.86 -25.29
N LYS A 90 -0.67 2.54 -26.33
CA LYS A 90 0.25 3.68 -26.19
C LYS A 90 -0.39 4.86 -25.45
N ILE A 91 -1.69 5.10 -25.67
CA ILE A 91 -2.44 6.14 -24.97
C ILE A 91 -2.59 5.77 -23.49
N GLU A 92 -3.07 4.55 -23.20
CA GLU A 92 -3.31 4.09 -21.84
C GLU A 92 -2.01 3.95 -21.03
N GLU A 93 -0.90 3.56 -21.67
CA GLU A 93 0.42 3.48 -21.04
C GLU A 93 0.87 4.84 -20.48
N GLN A 94 0.55 5.92 -21.20
CA GLN A 94 0.89 7.29 -20.81
C GLN A 94 -0.10 7.89 -19.80
N ASP A 95 -1.34 7.39 -19.78
CA ASP A 95 -2.36 7.85 -18.85
C ASP A 95 -2.02 7.44 -17.40
N PRO A 96 -1.82 8.39 -16.46
CA PRO A 96 -1.63 8.08 -15.06
C PRO A 96 -2.72 7.18 -14.46
N SER A 97 -3.97 7.32 -14.90
CA SER A 97 -5.13 6.62 -14.34
C SER A 97 -5.12 5.11 -14.59
N SER A 98 -4.43 4.66 -15.65
CA SER A 98 -4.26 3.26 -16.02
C SER A 98 -3.30 2.49 -15.11
N TRP A 99 -2.70 3.14 -14.12
CA TRP A 99 -1.69 2.53 -13.27
C TRP A 99 -2.16 2.44 -11.82
N GLN A 100 -2.09 1.23 -11.28
CA GLN A 100 -2.47 0.92 -9.91
C GLN A 100 -1.22 0.78 -9.04
N PRO A 101 -1.06 1.57 -7.96
CA PRO A 101 0.00 1.32 -6.99
C PRO A 101 -0.18 -0.04 -6.31
N LEU A 102 0.94 -0.72 -6.10
CA LEU A 102 1.01 -1.97 -5.36
C LEU A 102 1.40 -1.71 -3.91
N ASP A 103 0.90 -2.56 -3.03
CA ASP A 103 1.17 -2.51 -1.60
C ASP A 103 2.61 -2.96 -1.29
N PRO A 104 3.46 -2.11 -0.66
CA PRO A 104 4.85 -2.42 -0.35
C PRO A 104 5.05 -3.70 0.48
N ILE A 105 4.09 -4.06 1.34
CA ILE A 105 4.21 -5.22 2.22
C ILE A 105 3.77 -6.53 1.56
N ARG A 106 3.00 -6.46 0.46
CA ARG A 106 2.56 -7.65 -0.27
C ARG A 106 3.65 -8.16 -1.20
N THR A 107 3.62 -9.46 -1.44
CA THR A 107 4.48 -10.12 -2.43
C THR A 107 3.83 -10.17 -3.81
N PHE A 108 4.62 -10.38 -4.87
CA PHE A 108 4.06 -10.58 -6.22
C PHE A 108 3.11 -11.79 -6.30
N ASN A 109 3.31 -12.81 -5.46
CA ASN A 109 2.41 -13.96 -5.38
C ASN A 109 0.99 -13.56 -4.96
N HIS A 110 0.83 -12.60 -4.05
CA HIS A 110 -0.50 -12.08 -3.65
C HIS A 110 -1.24 -11.44 -4.83
N TYR A 111 -0.50 -11.00 -5.85
CA TYR A 111 -1.01 -10.35 -7.04
C TYR A 111 -1.05 -11.26 -8.27
N ALA A 112 -0.56 -12.50 -8.16
CA ALA A 112 -0.44 -13.42 -9.29
C ALA A 112 -1.79 -13.67 -9.98
N ALA A 113 -2.86 -13.92 -9.20
CA ALA A 113 -4.20 -14.14 -9.74
C ALA A 113 -4.81 -12.90 -10.42
N MET A 114 -4.46 -11.69 -9.96
CA MET A 114 -5.04 -10.44 -10.48
C MET A 114 -4.30 -9.89 -11.70
N TYR A 115 -2.97 -10.01 -11.71
CA TYR A 115 -2.10 -9.35 -12.70
C TYR A 115 -1.21 -10.33 -13.46
N GLY A 116 -1.41 -11.65 -13.29
CA GLY A 116 -0.71 -12.69 -14.04
C GLY A 116 0.78 -12.80 -13.74
N PHE A 117 1.27 -12.27 -12.61
CA PHE A 117 2.68 -12.43 -12.25
C PHE A 117 3.04 -13.91 -12.10
N GLY A 118 4.14 -14.31 -12.73
CA GLY A 118 4.55 -15.71 -12.82
C GLY A 118 4.05 -16.44 -14.06
N HIS A 119 3.15 -15.84 -14.85
CA HIS A 119 2.67 -16.40 -16.11
C HIS A 119 3.19 -15.59 -17.31
N PRO A 120 4.05 -16.15 -18.18
CA PRO A 120 4.75 -15.41 -19.25
C PRO A 120 3.84 -14.62 -20.21
N GLN A 121 2.61 -15.08 -20.42
CA GLN A 121 1.65 -14.46 -21.36
C GLN A 121 0.65 -13.52 -20.70
N MET A 122 0.51 -13.54 -19.37
CA MET A 122 -0.53 -12.79 -18.66
C MET A 122 0.04 -11.69 -17.75
N SER A 123 1.35 -11.71 -17.51
CA SER A 123 2.01 -10.77 -16.62
C SER A 123 1.87 -9.33 -17.11
N GLN A 124 1.28 -8.48 -16.27
CA GLN A 124 1.18 -7.05 -16.53
C GLN A 124 2.52 -6.33 -16.31
N ARG A 125 2.71 -5.21 -17.00
CA ARG A 125 3.92 -4.39 -16.87
C ARG A 125 3.94 -3.63 -15.54
N LEU A 126 5.14 -3.46 -15.03
CA LEU A 126 5.42 -2.64 -13.86
C LEU A 126 6.06 -1.33 -14.27
N ARG A 127 5.81 -0.27 -13.49
CA ARG A 127 6.60 0.96 -13.50
C ARG A 127 6.88 1.42 -12.08
N VAL A 128 7.95 2.19 -11.94
CA VAL A 128 8.26 2.89 -10.70
C VAL A 128 8.16 4.38 -10.99
N ALA A 129 7.34 5.09 -10.22
CA ALA A 129 7.14 6.53 -10.39
C ALA A 129 7.07 7.21 -9.02
N GLU A 130 7.56 8.44 -8.97
CA GLU A 130 7.44 9.28 -7.78
C GLU A 130 6.00 9.78 -7.61
N GLY A 131 5.50 9.74 -6.38
CA GLY A 131 4.17 10.24 -6.03
C GLY A 131 4.10 11.78 -5.98
N THR A 132 4.42 12.46 -7.08
CA THR A 132 4.33 13.92 -7.19
C THR A 132 2.88 14.40 -7.03
N GLU A 133 2.70 15.67 -6.67
CA GLU A 133 1.37 16.24 -6.44
C GLU A 133 0.50 16.22 -7.72
N ASP A 134 1.09 16.55 -8.87
CA ASP A 134 0.43 16.45 -10.18
C ASP A 134 -0.04 15.02 -10.48
N PHE A 135 0.78 14.02 -10.12
CA PHE A 135 0.43 12.61 -10.29
C PHE A 135 -0.75 12.20 -9.39
N ARG A 136 -0.82 12.72 -8.15
CA ARG A 136 -1.94 12.49 -7.22
C ARG A 136 -3.25 13.08 -7.74
N LEU A 137 -3.19 14.25 -8.38
CA LEU A 137 -4.38 14.90 -8.95
C LEU A 137 -4.94 14.12 -10.14
N LYS A 138 -4.05 13.55 -10.98
CA LYS A 138 -4.44 12.83 -12.20
C LYS A 138 -4.80 11.36 -11.96
N ASN A 139 -4.32 10.75 -10.88
CA ASN A 139 -4.56 9.33 -10.58
C ASN A 139 -5.33 9.14 -9.27
N ASN A 140 -6.64 8.90 -9.39
CA ASN A 140 -7.51 8.63 -8.24
C ASN A 140 -7.11 7.35 -7.46
N ARG A 141 -6.62 6.31 -8.14
CA ARG A 141 -6.15 5.07 -7.48
C ARG A 141 -4.94 5.35 -6.61
N PHE A 142 -4.03 6.19 -7.10
CA PHE A 142 -2.88 6.64 -6.33
C PHE A 142 -3.28 7.47 -5.11
N ARG A 143 -4.26 8.37 -5.28
CA ARG A 143 -4.81 9.17 -4.17
C ARG A 143 -5.41 8.30 -3.07
N LEU A 144 -6.24 7.31 -3.43
CA LEU A 144 -6.84 6.38 -2.47
C LEU A 144 -5.76 5.56 -1.72
N PHE A 145 -4.78 5.06 -2.46
CA PHE A 145 -3.66 4.32 -1.88
C PHE A 145 -2.88 5.13 -0.86
N GLU A 146 -2.58 6.40 -1.15
CA GLU A 146 -1.88 7.27 -0.19
C GLU A 146 -2.76 7.60 1.03
N GLN A 147 -4.07 7.77 0.85
CA GLN A 147 -5.01 7.96 1.97
C GLN A 147 -5.06 6.71 2.87
N GLU A 148 -5.12 5.52 2.30
CA GLU A 148 -5.06 4.27 3.06
C GLU A 148 -3.73 4.14 3.80
N ARG A 149 -2.60 4.42 3.14
CA ARG A 149 -1.28 4.42 3.80
C ARG A 149 -1.20 5.41 4.95
N ALA A 150 -1.69 6.63 4.76
CA ALA A 150 -1.73 7.64 5.81
C ALA A 150 -2.58 7.17 6.98
N ARG A 151 -3.76 6.62 6.70
CA ARG A 151 -4.64 6.03 7.73
C ARG A 151 -3.99 4.89 8.49
N TRP A 152 -3.24 4.01 7.82
CA TRP A 152 -2.56 2.88 8.48
C TRP A 152 -1.31 3.33 9.24
N ALA A 153 -0.71 4.45 8.84
CA ALA A 153 0.43 5.05 9.53
C ALA A 153 0.02 5.86 10.77
N GLN A 154 -1.26 6.25 10.90
CA GLN A 154 -1.78 6.90 12.10
C GLN A 154 -1.64 5.95 13.28
N ARG A 155 -0.90 6.39 14.29
CA ARG A 155 -0.83 5.69 15.57
C ARG A 155 -2.10 6.00 16.35
N ILE A 156 -2.51 5.07 17.20
CA ILE A 156 -3.66 5.26 18.08
C ILE A 156 -3.42 6.44 19.04
N THR A 157 -2.16 6.72 19.39
CA THR A 157 -1.76 7.91 20.15
C THR A 157 -1.99 9.23 19.42
N ASP A 158 -2.08 9.20 18.08
CA ASP A 158 -2.32 10.38 17.25
C ASP A 158 -3.81 10.77 17.24
N VAL A 159 -4.67 9.99 17.90
CA VAL A 159 -6.12 10.24 18.08
C VAL A 159 -6.38 11.10 19.33
N ASN A 160 -5.33 11.55 20.02
CA ASN A 160 -5.47 12.51 21.11
C ASN A 160 -5.97 13.86 20.58
N THR A 161 -7.20 14.19 20.93
CA THR A 161 -7.87 15.46 20.68
C THR A 161 -8.15 16.17 22.02
N GLU A 162 -8.70 17.39 21.97
CA GLU A 162 -9.13 18.09 23.19
C GLU A 162 -10.23 17.34 23.97
N THR A 163 -10.98 16.48 23.27
CA THR A 163 -12.18 15.82 23.79
C THR A 163 -12.02 14.33 24.03
N GLU A 164 -11.02 13.69 23.44
CA GLU A 164 -10.77 12.25 23.50
C GLU A 164 -9.26 11.97 23.49
N CYS A 165 -8.80 11.03 24.31
CA CYS A 165 -7.40 10.60 24.32
C CYS A 165 -7.24 9.09 24.43
N PHE A 166 -6.14 8.58 23.89
CA PHE A 166 -5.71 7.21 24.09
C PHE A 166 -5.19 7.01 25.51
N GLY A 167 -5.66 5.94 26.16
CA GLY A 167 -5.19 5.52 27.46
C GLY A 167 -5.48 4.05 27.72
N TYR A 168 -5.37 3.67 28.99
CA TYR A 168 -5.78 2.36 29.47
C TYR A 168 -6.93 2.53 30.46
N ALA A 169 -7.96 1.70 30.32
CA ALA A 169 -9.07 1.63 31.25
C ALA A 169 -9.18 0.20 31.80
N GLN A 170 -9.69 0.09 33.03
CA GLN A 170 -9.96 -1.20 33.64
C GLN A 170 -11.25 -1.78 33.05
N PHE A 171 -11.18 -3.01 32.54
CA PHE A 171 -12.33 -3.77 32.07
C PHE A 171 -12.63 -4.89 33.07
N ALA A 172 -13.85 -4.93 33.57
CA ALA A 172 -14.34 -6.03 34.41
C ALA A 172 -15.07 -7.04 33.54
N HIS A 173 -14.61 -8.29 33.52
CA HIS A 173 -15.21 -9.37 32.76
C HIS A 173 -16.51 -9.84 33.43
N PRO A 174 -17.67 -9.74 32.77
CA PRO A 174 -18.93 -10.19 33.36
C PRO A 174 -19.04 -11.71 33.45
N GLY A 175 -18.24 -12.45 32.67
CA GLY A 175 -18.37 -13.91 32.50
C GLY A 175 -17.50 -14.78 33.40
N ASP A 176 -16.55 -14.22 34.14
CA ASP A 176 -15.54 -14.99 34.91
C ASP A 176 -15.45 -14.61 36.39
N GLY A 177 -16.52 -14.03 36.93
CA GLY A 177 -16.58 -13.62 38.33
C GLY A 177 -16.00 -12.23 38.60
N GLY A 178 -15.97 -11.35 37.60
CA GLY A 178 -15.55 -9.97 37.75
C GLY A 178 -14.04 -9.79 37.73
N SER A 179 -13.32 -10.64 36.99
CA SER A 179 -11.88 -10.44 36.83
C SER A 179 -11.62 -9.10 36.13
N VAL A 180 -10.56 -8.42 36.54
CA VAL A 180 -10.22 -7.09 36.03
C VAL A 180 -8.95 -7.15 35.21
N GLU A 181 -8.97 -6.50 34.05
CA GLU A 181 -7.78 -6.30 33.25
C GLU A 181 -7.70 -4.88 32.69
N TRP A 182 -6.47 -4.37 32.55
CA TRP A 182 -6.24 -3.07 31.93
C TRP A 182 -6.17 -3.22 30.42
N ARG A 183 -7.02 -2.48 29.71
CA ARG A 183 -7.12 -2.52 28.25
C ARG A 183 -6.96 -1.16 27.62
N ALA A 184 -6.40 -1.16 26.42
CA ALA A 184 -6.28 0.01 25.59
C ALA A 184 -7.68 0.55 25.22
N ALA A 185 -7.92 1.83 25.51
CA ALA A 185 -9.20 2.48 25.30
C ALA A 185 -9.01 3.92 24.81
N LEU A 186 -10.01 4.42 24.08
CA LEU A 186 -10.18 5.85 23.86
C LEU A 186 -11.07 6.40 24.97
N VAL A 187 -10.54 7.38 25.70
CA VAL A 187 -11.17 7.99 26.87
C VAL A 187 -11.65 9.38 26.47
N GLY A 188 -12.96 9.58 26.45
CA GLY A 188 -13.61 10.85 26.11
C GLY A 188 -14.41 11.42 27.27
N ARG A 189 -14.77 12.70 27.19
CA ARG A 189 -15.73 13.30 28.13
C ARG A 189 -17.13 12.73 27.87
N SER A 190 -17.86 12.39 28.94
CA SER A 190 -19.28 12.04 28.84
C SER A 190 -20.11 13.24 28.37
N GLU A 191 -21.17 13.01 27.59
CA GLU A 191 -22.01 14.09 27.08
C GLU A 191 -22.65 14.90 28.22
N PRO A 192 -22.87 16.22 28.02
CA PRO A 192 -23.34 17.14 29.07
C PRO A 192 -24.81 16.95 29.50
N GLY A 193 -25.40 15.77 29.31
CA GLY A 193 -26.75 15.40 29.72
C GLY A 193 -26.83 14.39 30.89
N ASP A 194 -25.71 13.77 31.28
CA ASP A 194 -25.66 12.83 32.41
C ASP A 194 -25.49 13.63 33.71
N GLY A 195 -26.62 13.91 34.34
CA GLY A 195 -26.79 14.94 35.35
C GLY A 195 -25.88 14.84 36.60
N GLY A 196 -25.49 16.03 37.07
CA GLY A 196 -25.36 16.35 38.49
C GLY A 196 -23.98 16.09 39.12
N ALA A 197 -23.29 17.18 39.48
CA ALA A 197 -22.40 17.36 40.64
C ALA A 197 -21.68 16.12 41.25
N GLY A 198 -21.16 15.21 40.41
CA GLY A 198 -20.41 14.02 40.80
C GLY A 198 -18.95 14.10 40.35
N PRO A 199 -18.11 13.12 40.73
CA PRO A 199 -16.75 13.00 40.21
C PRO A 199 -16.77 12.99 38.67
N ARG A 200 -15.78 13.61 38.04
CA ARG A 200 -15.70 13.72 36.57
C ARG A 200 -15.74 12.32 35.95
N ARG A 201 -16.86 11.97 35.32
CA ARG A 201 -17.01 10.70 34.61
C ARG A 201 -16.43 10.84 33.21
N PHE A 202 -15.74 9.78 32.78
CA PHE A 202 -15.18 9.67 31.45
C PHE A 202 -15.74 8.42 30.79
N ARG A 203 -16.01 8.51 29.49
CA ARG A 203 -16.43 7.37 28.67
C ARG A 203 -15.18 6.69 28.15
N ALA A 204 -15.04 5.39 28.38
CA ALA A 204 -13.97 4.57 27.83
C ALA A 204 -14.52 3.64 26.73
N ASN A 205 -14.02 3.79 25.50
CA ASN A 205 -14.30 2.88 24.39
C ASN A 205 -13.09 1.96 24.18
N PHE A 206 -13.22 0.68 24.52
CA PHE A 206 -12.14 -0.29 24.35
C PHE A 206 -11.86 -0.60 22.88
N LEU A 207 -10.57 -0.61 22.50
CA LEU A 207 -10.14 -0.77 21.11
C LEU A 207 -10.24 -2.20 20.60
N PHE A 208 -10.11 -3.16 21.51
CA PHE A 208 -10.22 -4.59 21.23
C PHE A 208 -11.17 -5.19 22.25
N SER A 209 -12.34 -5.60 21.77
CA SER A 209 -13.28 -6.40 22.55
C SER A 209 -13.18 -7.86 22.10
N PRO A 210 -13.02 -8.83 23.02
CA PRO A 210 -13.23 -10.23 22.67
C PRO A 210 -14.65 -10.36 22.14
N LEU A 211 -14.84 -11.30 21.21
CA LEU A 211 -16.14 -11.74 20.71
C LEU A 211 -16.94 -12.39 21.86
N LEU A 212 -17.35 -11.59 22.83
CA LEU A 212 -18.42 -11.96 23.74
C LEU A 212 -19.72 -11.64 23.02
N ALA A 213 -20.57 -12.65 22.98
CA ALA A 213 -21.79 -12.71 22.20
C ALA A 213 -22.56 -11.37 22.24
N GLN A 214 -23.05 -11.02 21.06
CA GLN A 214 -23.82 -9.85 20.72
C GLN A 214 -25.16 -9.82 21.48
N GLU A 215 -25.15 -9.54 22.78
CA GLU A 215 -26.36 -9.17 23.53
C GLU A 215 -26.02 -8.09 24.57
N GLY A 216 -26.37 -6.83 24.26
CA GLY A 216 -26.76 -5.86 25.28
C GLY A 216 -25.71 -5.02 26.01
N ALA A 217 -24.53 -4.74 25.46
CA ALA A 217 -23.57 -3.84 26.12
C ALA A 217 -23.85 -2.34 25.79
N GLU A 218 -24.86 -1.77 26.45
CA GLU A 218 -24.94 -0.32 26.64
C GLU A 218 -23.77 0.16 27.53
N GLY A 219 -23.35 1.40 27.30
CA GLY A 219 -22.05 1.95 27.70
C GLY A 219 -21.59 1.61 29.11
N ALA A 220 -20.44 0.93 29.19
CA ALA A 220 -19.71 0.77 30.44
C ALA A 220 -19.15 2.13 30.86
N THR A 221 -19.74 2.72 31.90
CA THR A 221 -19.18 3.88 32.60
C THR A 221 -18.10 3.40 33.57
N CYS A 222 -16.90 3.96 33.46
CA CYS A 222 -15.83 3.77 34.43
C CYS A 222 -15.79 5.01 35.34
N GLU A 223 -15.83 4.78 36.65
CA GLU A 223 -15.47 5.79 37.65
C GLU A 223 -13.96 5.70 37.89
N LEU A 224 -13.25 6.83 37.70
CA LEU A 224 -11.83 6.99 38.03
C LEU A 224 -11.67 7.58 39.44
#